data_AF-A0A382Q8H6-F1
#
_entry.id   AF-A0A382Q8H6-F1
#
_cell.length_a   1.000
_cell.length_b   1.000
_cell.length_c   1.000
_cell.angle_alpha   90.00
_cell.angle_beta   90.00
_cell.angle_gamma   90.00
#
_symmetry.space_group_name_H-M   'P 1'
#
loop_
_entity.id
_entity.type
_entity.pdbx_description
1 polymer ?
#
loop_
_entity_poly.entity_id
_entity_poly.type
_entity_poly.pdbx_seq_one_letter_code
_entity_poly.pdbx_strand_id
1 'polypeptide(L)'
;MPGVRSRWVNHIYNILSSSNRGLGVNEIRGTLFNQLRDPPSARQITSNLKIDKRFKVLGKTIAGSLLRAKSHEVTVFGLADRNYDPIEPFRQR
;
A
#
# COMPACT_ATOMS: atom_id res chain seq x y z
N MET A 1 21.97 14.88 3.03
CA MET A 1 21.16 14.26 4.11
C MET A 1 19.98 13.55 3.45
N PRO A 2 19.70 12.25 3.71
CA PRO A 2 18.48 11.62 3.22
C PRO A 2 17.33 12.19 4.05
N GLY A 3 16.91 13.40 3.68
CA GLY A 3 15.90 14.18 4.38
C GLY A 3 14.58 13.43 4.37
N VAL A 4 13.83 13.56 5.47
CA VAL A 4 12.37 13.61 5.65
C VAL A 4 11.48 13.13 4.47
N ARG A 5 11.88 12.11 3.71
CA ARG A 5 11.01 11.30 2.86
C ARG A 5 10.28 10.38 3.83
N SER A 6 9.40 11.06 4.56
CA SER A 6 8.20 10.59 5.21
C SER A 6 8.41 9.42 6.16
N ARG A 7 8.47 9.68 7.48
CA ARG A 7 8.44 8.63 8.52
C ARG A 7 7.34 7.58 8.26
N TRP A 8 6.22 8.01 7.67
CA TRP A 8 5.13 7.13 7.26
C TRP A 8 5.46 6.24 6.05
N VAL A 9 6.31 6.66 5.10
CA VAL A 9 6.77 5.78 3.99
C VAL A 9 7.61 4.62 4.53
N ASN A 10 8.48 4.89 5.51
CA ASN A 10 9.21 3.82 6.20
C ASN A 10 8.27 2.91 7.00
N HIS A 11 7.18 3.44 7.56
CA HIS A 11 6.14 2.58 8.17
C HIS A 11 5.45 1.70 7.13
N ILE A 12 5.11 2.24 5.95
CA ILE A 12 4.54 1.44 4.86
C ILE A 12 5.50 0.32 4.45
N TYR A 13 6.80 0.63 4.36
CA TYR A 13 7.82 -0.39 4.10
C TYR A 13 7.79 -1.51 5.13
N ASN A 14 7.75 -1.17 6.42
CA ASN A 14 7.68 -2.16 7.49
C ASN A 14 6.39 -3.00 7.41
N ILE A 15 5.24 -2.37 7.15
CA ILE A 15 3.95 -3.05 6.99
C ILE A 15 4.00 -4.04 5.81
N LEU A 16 4.52 -3.61 4.66
CA LEU A 16 4.68 -4.47 3.49
C LEU A 16 5.77 -5.53 3.68
N SER A 17 6.78 -5.28 4.50
CA SER A 17 7.81 -6.26 4.85
C SER A 17 7.25 -7.34 5.79
N SER A 18 6.41 -6.96 6.74
CA SER A 18 5.69 -7.92 7.59
C SER A 18 4.60 -8.67 6.82
N SER A 19 4.15 -8.14 5.68
CA SER A 19 3.11 -8.76 4.86
C SER A 19 3.72 -9.61 3.73
N ASN A 20 3.36 -10.88 3.63
CA ASN A 20 3.79 -11.73 2.49
C ASN A 20 3.01 -11.44 1.18
N ARG A 21 2.15 -10.41 1.16
CA ARG A 21 1.29 -10.06 0.03
C ARG A 21 1.35 -8.57 -0.30
N GLY A 22 0.87 -8.22 -1.49
CA GLY A 22 0.59 -6.84 -1.84
C GLY A 22 -0.55 -6.27 -1.00
N LEU A 23 -0.45 -4.97 -0.67
CA LEU A 23 -1.52 -4.25 0.02
C LEU A 23 -2.09 -3.16 -0.87
N GLY A 24 -3.41 -3.02 -0.83
CA GLY A 24 -4.11 -1.89 -1.44
C GLY A 24 -3.81 -0.59 -0.69
N VAL A 25 -3.80 0.54 -1.41
CA VAL A 25 -3.65 1.87 -0.80
C VAL A 25 -4.69 2.14 0.30
N ASN A 26 -5.89 1.56 0.19
CA ASN A 26 -6.93 1.64 1.21
C ASN A 26 -6.53 0.90 2.50
N GLU A 27 -5.97 -0.30 2.39
CA GLU A 27 -5.47 -1.08 3.54
C GLU A 27 -4.31 -0.36 4.22
N ILE A 28 -3.35 0.11 3.42
CA ILE A 28 -2.20 0.90 3.89
C ILE A 28 -2.68 2.16 4.61
N ARG A 29 -3.67 2.86 4.04
CA ARG A 29 -4.24 4.05 4.67
C ARG A 29 -4.94 3.70 5.98
N GLY A 30 -5.69 2.61 6.04
CA GLY A 30 -6.38 2.17 7.24
C GLY A 30 -5.41 1.87 8.40
N THR A 31 -4.30 1.17 8.10
CA THR A 31 -3.27 0.89 9.11
C THR A 31 -2.57 2.17 9.58
N LEU A 32 -2.25 3.08 8.66
CA LEU A 32 -1.66 4.37 9.00
C LEU A 32 -2.61 5.26 9.82
N PHE A 33 -3.92 5.21 9.55
CA PHE A 33 -4.91 5.99 10.30
C PHE A 33 -4.96 5.60 11.78
N ASN A 34 -4.74 4.32 12.09
CA ASN A 34 -4.69 3.84 13.47
C ASN A 34 -3.37 4.16 14.18
N GLN A 35 -2.30 4.48 13.44
CA GLN A 35 -0.95 4.67 13.99
C GLN A 35 -0.50 6.14 14.01
N LEU A 36 -1.09 7.00 13.17
CA LEU A 36 -0.69 8.39 13.00
C LEU A 36 -1.84 9.33 13.33
N ARG A 37 -1.51 10.43 14.02
CA ARG A 37 -2.46 11.51 14.32
C ARG A 37 -2.94 12.23 13.05
N ASP A 38 -2.07 12.35 12.05
CA ASP A 38 -2.38 12.97 10.75
C ASP A 38 -1.87 12.08 9.60
N PRO A 39 -2.69 11.11 9.16
CA PRO A 39 -2.30 10.14 8.15
C PRO A 39 -2.37 10.74 6.74
N PRO A 40 -1.44 10.37 5.83
CA PRO A 40 -1.44 10.87 4.46
C PRO A 40 -2.67 10.40 3.68
N SER A 41 -3.11 11.23 2.74
CA SER A 41 -4.19 10.87 1.81
C SER A 41 -3.79 9.73 0.87
N ALA A 42 -4.78 8.99 0.35
CA ALA A 42 -4.54 7.93 -0.62
C ALA A 42 -3.76 8.41 -1.86
N ARG A 43 -3.99 9.65 -2.30
CA ARG A 43 -3.26 10.28 -3.41
C ARG A 43 -1.79 10.52 -3.06
N GLN A 44 -1.51 11.03 -1.86
CA GLN A 44 -0.13 11.23 -1.38
C GLN A 44 0.61 9.90 -1.24
N ILE A 45 -0.05 8.87 -0.67
CA ILE A 45 0.50 7.52 -0.55
C ILE A 45 0.88 7.00 -1.94
N THR A 46 -0.08 7.01 -2.88
CA THR A 46 0.13 6.50 -4.24
C THR A 46 1.27 7.24 -4.95
N SER A 47 1.31 8.57 -4.88
CA SER A 47 2.34 9.37 -5.54
C SER A 47 3.74 9.08 -4.98
N ASN A 48 3.89 9.04 -3.66
CA ASN A 48 5.19 8.78 -3.03
C ASN A 48 5.67 7.35 -3.29
N LEU A 49 4.78 6.35 -3.18
CA LEU A 49 5.13 4.95 -3.43
C LEU A 49 5.51 4.70 -4.90
N LYS A 50 4.92 5.44 -5.85
CA LYS A 50 5.32 5.34 -7.27
C LYS A 50 6.71 5.90 -7.55
N ILE A 51 7.15 6.91 -6.79
CA ILE A 51 8.46 7.55 -6.98
C ILE A 51 9.56 6.78 -6.22
N ASP A 52 9.19 6.10 -5.14
CA ASP A 52 10.13 5.34 -4.32
C ASP A 52 10.41 3.95 -4.92
N LYS A 53 11.66 3.73 -5.33
CA LYS A 53 12.16 2.51 -5.99
C LYS A 53 12.05 1.25 -5.13
N ARG A 54 11.83 1.39 -3.82
CA ARG A 54 11.62 0.25 -2.91
C ARG A 54 10.28 -0.42 -3.11
N PHE A 55 9.32 0.28 -3.71
CA PHE A 55 7.97 -0.24 -3.93
C PHE A 55 7.75 -0.48 -5.42
N LYS A 56 6.89 -1.45 -5.72
CA LYS A 56 6.40 -1.69 -7.07
C LYS A 56 4.88 -1.77 -7.08
N VAL A 57 4.29 -1.32 -8.18
CA VAL A 57 2.86 -1.48 -8.42
C VAL A 57 2.63 -2.91 -8.89
N LEU A 58 1.79 -3.64 -8.17
CA LEU A 58 1.42 -5.02 -8.54
C LEU A 58 0.18 -5.05 -9.43
N GLY A 59 -0.68 -4.02 -9.34
CA GLY A 59 -1.88 -3.91 -10.13
C GLY A 59 -2.91 -3.00 -9.48
N LYS A 60 -4.17 -3.19 -9.86
CA LYS A 60 -5.33 -2.57 -9.23
C LYS A 60 -6.23 -3.66 -8.68
N THR A 61 -6.76 -3.46 -7.49
CA THR A 61 -7.79 -4.30 -6.90
C THR A 61 -9.07 -3.50 -6.68
N ILE A 62 -10.20 -4.19 -6.63
CA ILE A 62 -11.48 -3.58 -6.30
C ILE A 62 -11.64 -3.64 -4.80
N ALA A 63 -11.62 -2.48 -4.13
CA ALA A 63 -12.00 -2.42 -2.72
C ALA A 63 -13.51 -2.61 -2.62
N GLY A 64 -13.94 -3.82 -2.25
CA GLY A 64 -15.34 -4.14 -2.01
C GLY A 64 -15.82 -3.49 -0.71
N SER A 65 -16.77 -2.56 -0.83
CA SER A 65 -17.54 -2.09 0.32
C SER A 65 -18.69 -3.08 0.57
N LEU A 66 -18.85 -3.56 1.82
CA LEU A 66 -20.00 -4.35 2.26
C LEU A 66 -21.34 -3.61 2.04
N LEU A 67 -21.30 -2.28 2.03
CA LEU A 67 -22.41 -1.41 1.67
C LEU A 67 -22.36 -1.17 0.16
N ARG A 68 -23.43 -1.52 -0.56
CA ARG A 68 -23.64 -1.46 -2.03
C ARG A 68 -23.49 -0.07 -2.69
N ALA A 69 -22.52 0.74 -2.29
CA ALA A 69 -22.25 2.05 -2.85
C ALA A 69 -20.75 2.19 -3.14
N LYS A 70 -20.41 2.06 -4.43
CA LYS A 70 -19.09 2.35 -5.04
C LYS A 70 -17.90 1.53 -4.54
N SER A 71 -17.84 0.29 -5.03
CA SER A 71 -16.56 -0.35 -5.34
C SER A 71 -15.71 0.60 -6.20
N HIS A 72 -14.50 0.93 -5.74
CA HIS A 72 -13.57 1.76 -6.50
C HIS A 72 -12.24 1.01 -6.68
N GLU A 73 -11.59 1.25 -7.82
CA GLU A 73 -10.27 0.70 -8.09
C GLU A 73 -9.25 1.32 -7.15
N VAL A 74 -8.47 0.47 -6.49
CA VAL A 74 -7.39 0.88 -5.61
C VAL A 74 -6.09 0.28 -6.12
N THR A 75 -5.04 1.10 -6.21
CA THR A 75 -3.71 0.63 -6.59
C THR A 75 -3.15 -0.27 -5.49
N VAL A 76 -2.50 -1.35 -5.89
CA VAL A 76 -1.87 -2.31 -4.99
C VAL A 76 -0.37 -2.15 -5.10
N PHE A 77 0.28 -2.05 -3.95
CA PHE A 77 1.72 -1.93 -3.83
C PHE A 77 2.32 -3.16 -3.15
N GLY A 78 3.50 -3.54 -3.62
CA GLY A 78 4.39 -4.49 -2.98
C GLY A 78 5.80 -3.92 -2.90
N LEU A 79 6.72 -4.67 -2.30
CA LEU A 79 8.14 -4.35 -2.27
C LEU A 79 8.81 -4.82 -3.56
N ALA A 80 9.73 -4.01 -4.09
CA ALA A 80 10.40 -4.29 -5.35
C ALA A 80 11.26 -5.56 -5.30
N ASP A 81 11.87 -5.83 -4.14
CA ASP A 81 12.77 -6.95 -3.84
C ASP A 81 12.03 -8.28 -3.60
N ARG A 82 10.70 -8.29 -3.52
CA ARG A 82 9.90 -9.50 -3.32
C ARG A 82 9.30 -10.04 -4.61
N ASN A 83 9.33 -11.37 -4.76
CA ASN A 83 8.56 -12.05 -5.80
C ASN A 83 7.14 -12.28 -5.30
N TYR A 84 6.19 -11.73 -6.05
CA TYR A 84 4.76 -11.94 -5.82
C TYR A 84 4.24 -12.92 -6.87
N ASP A 85 3.33 -13.79 -6.46
CA ASP A 85 2.64 -14.69 -7.38
C ASP A 85 1.81 -13.85 -8.38
N PRO A 86 1.99 -14.02 -9.70
CA PRO A 86 1.24 -13.27 -10.70
C PRO A 86 -0.25 -13.66 -10.76
N ILE A 87 -0.63 -14.85 -10.28
CA ILE A 87 -2.00 -15.36 -10.30
C ILE A 87 -2.76 -14.87 -9.06
N GLU A 88 -2.10 -14.86 -7.91
CA GLU A 88 -2.68 -14.38 -6.65
C GLU A 88 -1.69 -13.53 -5.85
N PRO A 89 -1.39 -12.28 -6.26
CA PRO A 89 -0.50 -11.40 -5.49
C PRO A 89 -1.09 -10.98 -4.12
N PHE A 90 -2.27 -11.52 -3.79
CA PHE A 90 -3.15 -11.18 -2.67
C PHE A 90 -3.35 -12.31 -1.65
N ARG A 91 -2.97 -13.57 -1.92
CA ARG A 91 -3.24 -14.68 -0.99
C ARG A 91 -2.06 -14.94 -0.05
N GLN A 92 -2.34 -14.94 1.26
CA GLN A 92 -1.62 -15.81 2.19
C GLN A 92 -2.02 -17.24 1.88
N ARG A 93 -1.03 -18.12 1.71
CA ARG A 93 -1.23 -19.56 1.82
C ARG A 93 -1.57 -19.92 3.25
#